data_AF-A0A950SGC3-F1
#
_entry.id   AF-A0A950SGC3-F1
#
_cell.length_a   1.000
_cell.length_b   1.000
_cell.length_c   1.000
_cell.angle_alpha   90.00
_cell.angle_beta   90.00
_cell.angle_gamma   90.00
#
_symmetry.space_group_name_H-M   'P 1'
#
loop_
_entity.id
_entity.type
_entity.pdbx_description
1 polymer ?
#
loop_
_entity_poly.entity_id
_entity_poly.type
_entity_poly.pdbx_seq_one_letter_code
_entity_poly.pdbx_strand_id
1 'polypeptide(L)'
;MSLGADGAEHSTDVLRIARPGDLTDLASLGLTLAEGKQLLAGLQQGIVAAQARVHAVRRPECRSCGTACRVKDYRQHGIATLFGQVTVRLPRFRYR
;
A
#
# COMPACT_ATOMS: atom_id res chain seq x y z
N MET A 1 6.32 -32.55 -7.82
CA MET A 1 6.33 -31.74 -6.59
C MET A 1 5.93 -30.33 -6.99
N SER A 2 4.62 -30.05 -7.04
CA SER A 2 4.13 -28.71 -7.36
C SER A 2 4.29 -27.83 -6.13
N LEU A 3 5.17 -26.83 -6.22
CA LEU A 3 5.08 -25.65 -5.37
C LEU A 3 3.87 -24.87 -5.88
N GLY A 4 2.69 -25.23 -5.38
CA GLY A 4 1.53 -24.37 -5.48
C GLY A 4 1.89 -23.07 -4.79
N ALA A 5 2.15 -22.03 -5.58
CA ALA A 5 2.11 -20.68 -5.08
C ALA A 5 0.65 -20.45 -4.67
N ASP A 6 0.36 -20.70 -3.40
CA ASP A 6 -0.82 -20.17 -2.75
C ASP A 6 -0.66 -18.66 -2.78
N GLY A 7 -1.13 -18.06 -3.87
CA GLY A 7 -1.15 -16.63 -4.07
C GLY A 7 -2.18 -16.09 -3.09
N ALA A 8 -1.77 -15.93 -1.83
CA ALA A 8 -2.64 -15.50 -0.75
C ALA A 8 -3.38 -14.24 -1.19
N GLU A 9 -4.66 -14.41 -1.51
CA GLU A 9 -5.53 -13.33 -1.91
C GLU A 9 -5.61 -12.36 -0.73
N HIS A 10 -5.15 -11.13 -0.94
CA HIS A 10 -5.15 -10.11 0.10
C HIS A 10 -6.20 -9.06 -0.22
N SER A 11 -7.30 -9.10 0.52
CA SER A 11 -8.32 -8.05 0.49
C SER A 11 -8.00 -6.95 1.51
N THR A 12 -8.38 -5.72 1.21
CA THR A 12 -8.24 -4.57 2.10
C THR A 12 -9.48 -3.71 1.98
N ASP A 13 -10.07 -3.38 3.12
CA ASP A 13 -11.14 -2.40 3.17
C ASP A 13 -10.58 -1.02 2.84
N VAL A 14 -11.13 -0.42 1.79
CA VAL A 14 -10.65 0.86 1.25
C VAL A 14 -11.38 2.04 1.86
N LEU A 15 -12.70 1.93 2.00
CA LEU A 15 -13.56 2.98 2.53
C LEU A 15 -14.81 2.35 3.13
N ARG A 16 -15.23 2.86 4.28
CA ARG A 16 -16.54 2.56 4.88
C ARG A 16 -17.40 3.81 4.84
N ILE A 17 -18.58 3.70 4.27
CA ILE A 17 -19.52 4.82 4.12
C ILE A 17 -20.78 4.54 4.93
N ALA A 18 -21.17 5.48 5.77
CA ALA A 18 -22.48 5.46 6.42
C ALA A 18 -23.44 6.32 5.58
N ARG A 19 -24.57 5.75 5.16
CA ARG A 19 -25.63 6.49 4.49
C ARG A 19 -26.78 6.71 5.50
N PRO A 20 -27.29 7.93 5.64
CA PRO A 20 -28.58 8.14 6.30
C PRO A 20 -29.68 7.43 5.49
N GLY A 21 -30.69 6.89 6.19
CA GLY A 21 -31.72 6.03 5.60
C GLY A 21 -32.68 6.75 4.65
N ASP A 22 -32.71 8.07 4.70
CA ASP A 22 -33.48 8.93 3.83
C ASP A 22 -32.57 9.56 2.77
N LEU A 23 -32.78 9.17 1.51
CA LEU A 23 -32.14 9.82 0.37
C LEU A 23 -32.85 11.16 0.09
N THR A 24 -32.73 12.11 1.02
CA THR A 24 -33.41 13.41 0.98
C THR A 24 -32.86 14.35 -0.09
N ASP A 25 -31.64 14.11 -0.58
CA ASP A 25 -30.98 14.92 -1.62
C ASP A 25 -30.36 14.02 -2.71
N LEU A 26 -30.69 14.28 -3.98
CA LEU A 26 -30.09 13.60 -5.13
C LEU A 26 -28.59 13.86 -5.25
N ALA A 27 -28.07 14.98 -4.73
CA ALA A 27 -26.63 15.24 -4.71
C ALA A 27 -25.88 14.31 -3.73
N SER A 28 -26.59 13.64 -2.82
CA SER A 28 -26.03 12.58 -1.96
C SER A 28 -26.00 11.20 -2.64
N LEU A 29 -26.58 11.08 -3.83
CA LEU A 29 -26.56 9.85 -4.62
C LEU A 29 -25.14 9.60 -5.16
N GLY A 30 -24.61 8.41 -4.91
CA GLY A 30 -23.24 8.05 -5.28
C GLY A 30 -22.22 8.54 -4.25
N LEU A 31 -20.98 8.70 -4.68
CA LEU A 31 -19.93 9.20 -3.79
C LEU A 31 -19.96 10.73 -3.74
N THR A 32 -19.94 11.29 -2.53
CA THR A 32 -19.59 12.70 -2.39
C THR A 32 -18.14 12.91 -2.84
N LEU A 33 -17.77 14.15 -3.18
CA LEU A 33 -16.38 14.46 -3.53
C LEU A 33 -15.39 14.06 -2.42
N ALA A 34 -15.79 14.22 -1.15
CA ALA A 34 -14.99 13.82 -0.01
C ALA A 34 -14.80 12.29 0.04
N GLU A 35 -15.88 11.53 -0.13
CA GLU A 35 -15.83 10.06 -0.19
C GLU A 35 -15.02 9.56 -1.39
N GLY A 36 -15.15 10.18 -2.56
CA GLY A 36 -14.36 9.84 -3.74
C GLY A 36 -12.86 10.03 -3.52
N LYS A 37 -12.47 11.14 -2.86
CA LYS A 37 -11.07 11.38 -2.48
C LYS A 37 -10.57 10.35 -1.46
N GLN A 38 -11.39 10.00 -0.47
CA GLN A 38 -11.04 8.99 0.54
C GLN A 38 -10.89 7.60 -0.09
N LEU A 39 -11.80 7.22 -0.99
CA LEU A 39 -11.74 5.96 -1.72
C LEU A 39 -10.44 5.87 -2.52
N LEU A 40 -10.11 6.91 -3.28
CA LEU A 40 -8.89 6.95 -4.07
C LEU A 40 -7.64 6.85 -3.20
N ALA A 41 -7.59 7.58 -2.08
CA ALA A 41 -6.48 7.51 -1.14
C ALA A 41 -6.31 6.10 -0.53
N GLY A 42 -7.41 5.45 -0.16
CA GLY A 42 -7.39 4.07 0.35
C GLY A 42 -6.89 3.07 -0.70
N LEU A 43 -7.33 3.20 -1.96
CA LEU A 43 -6.90 2.34 -3.06
C LEU A 43 -5.40 2.47 -3.27
N GLN A 44 -4.90 3.71 -3.31
CA GLN A 44 -3.48 3.97 -3.44
C GLN A 44 -2.68 3.37 -2.29
N GLN A 45 -3.13 3.55 -1.05
CA GLN A 45 -2.48 3.00 0.12
C GLN A 45 -2.39 1.47 0.03
N GLY A 46 -3.47 0.79 -0.34
CA GLY A 46 -3.49 -0.67 -0.50
C GLY A 46 -2.55 -1.16 -1.60
N ILE A 47 -2.64 -0.56 -2.80
CA ILE A 47 -1.82 -0.96 -3.95
C ILE A 47 -0.33 -0.76 -3.67
N VAL A 48 0.06 0.43 -3.19
CA VAL A 48 1.47 0.75 -2.93
C VAL A 48 2.00 -0.09 -1.75
N ALA A 49 1.19 -0.38 -0.73
CA ALA A 49 1.58 -1.28 0.35
C ALA A 49 1.82 -2.72 -0.14
N ALA A 50 0.96 -3.23 -1.03
CA ALA A 50 1.13 -4.55 -1.64
C ALA A 50 2.42 -4.61 -2.48
N GLN A 51 2.65 -3.61 -3.33
CA GLN A 51 3.88 -3.48 -4.11
C GLN A 51 5.11 -3.40 -3.19
N ALA A 52 5.06 -2.54 -2.17
CA ALA A 52 6.11 -2.38 -1.18
C ALA A 52 6.46 -3.70 -0.48
N ARG A 53 5.47 -4.53 -0.13
CA ARG A 53 5.70 -5.86 0.45
C ARG A 53 6.44 -6.79 -0.52
N VAL A 54 6.02 -6.84 -1.78
CA VAL A 54 6.69 -7.65 -2.82
C VAL A 54 8.13 -7.18 -3.02
N HIS A 55 8.37 -5.87 -3.05
CA HIS A 55 9.69 -5.30 -3.22
C HIS A 55 10.56 -5.44 -1.96
N ALA A 56 9.99 -5.39 -0.76
CA ALA A 56 10.71 -5.50 0.51
C ALA A 56 11.39 -6.87 0.71
N VAL A 57 10.89 -7.93 0.05
CA VAL A 57 11.52 -9.27 0.07
C VAL A 57 12.80 -9.30 -0.77
N ARG A 58 12.95 -8.41 -1.77
CA ARG A 58 14.15 -8.34 -2.60
C ARG A 58 15.27 -7.64 -1.83
N ARG A 59 16.25 -8.42 -1.36
CA ARG A 59 17.44 -7.88 -0.69
C ARG A 59 18.43 -7.33 -1.72
N PRO A 60 18.88 -6.07 -1.59
CA PRO A 60 19.94 -5.56 -2.43
C PRO A 60 21.27 -6.23 -2.05
N GLU A 61 22.11 -6.51 -3.05
CA GLU A 61 23.50 -6.92 -2.84
C GLU A 61 24.36 -5.69 -2.57
N CYS A 62 25.37 -5.86 -1.71
CA CYS A 62 26.32 -4.79 -1.45
C CYS A 62 27.18 -4.56 -2.69
N ARG A 63 27.27 -3.31 -3.16
CA ARG A 63 28.04 -2.98 -4.37
C ARG A 63 29.54 -3.27 -4.23
N SER A 64 30.07 -3.31 -3.00
CA SER A 64 31.49 -3.54 -2.72
C SER A 64 31.86 -5.03 -2.65
N CYS A 65 30.99 -5.88 -2.09
CA CYS A 65 31.32 -7.28 -1.79
C CYS A 65 30.32 -8.30 -2.36
N GLY A 66 29.30 -7.86 -3.12
CA GLY A 66 28.30 -8.72 -3.75
C GLY A 66 27.38 -9.46 -2.79
N THR A 67 27.58 -9.35 -1.48
CA THR A 67 26.82 -10.10 -0.48
C THR A 67 25.47 -9.43 -0.21
N ALA A 68 24.40 -10.20 -0.05
CA ALA A 68 23.09 -9.69 0.31
C ALA A 68 23.13 -8.83 1.60
N CYS A 69 22.60 -7.61 1.51
CA CYS A 69 22.58 -6.67 2.64
C CYS A 69 21.64 -7.16 3.76
N ARG A 70 22.05 -6.94 5.01
CA ARG A 70 21.20 -7.25 6.18
C ARG A 70 20.18 -6.13 6.42
N VAL A 71 18.96 -6.49 6.80
CA VAL A 71 17.95 -5.53 7.26
C VAL A 71 18.41 -4.96 8.61
N LYS A 72 18.41 -3.63 8.71
CA LYS A 72 18.71 -2.87 9.93
C LYS A 72 17.47 -2.70 10.79
N ASP A 73 16.47 -2.05 10.20
CA ASP A 73 15.22 -1.62 10.79
C ASP A 73 14.17 -1.47 9.69
N TYR A 74 12.91 -1.33 10.08
CA TYR A 74 11.82 -0.94 9.18
C TYR A 74 11.36 0.45 9.53
N ARG A 75 11.21 1.33 8.53
CA ARG A 75 10.74 2.71 8.73
C ARG A 75 9.55 3.02 7.84
N GLN A 76 8.76 4.00 8.28
CA GLN A 76 7.73 4.62 7.46
C GLN A 76 8.42 5.48 6.39
N HIS A 77 7.98 5.35 5.14
CA HIS A 77 8.44 6.12 4.00
C HIS A 77 7.23 6.73 3.29
N GLY A 78 7.22 8.06 3.18
CA GLY A 78 6.26 8.78 2.34
C GLY A 78 6.68 8.71 0.88
N ILE A 79 5.77 8.25 0.03
CA ILE A 79 5.92 8.20 -1.42
C ILE A 79 4.89 9.17 -2.01
N ALA A 80 5.38 10.19 -2.70
CA ALA A 80 4.52 11.07 -3.48
C ALA A 80 4.06 10.33 -4.74
N THR A 81 2.75 10.25 -4.94
CA THR A 81 2.15 9.71 -6.16
C THR A 81 1.28 10.78 -6.81
N LEU A 82 0.83 10.53 -8.03
CA LEU A 82 -0.08 11.45 -8.74
C LEU A 82 -1.37 11.74 -7.96
N PHE A 83 -1.87 10.77 -7.19
CA PHE A 83 -3.14 10.91 -6.47
C PHE A 83 -2.97 11.17 -4.95
N GLY A 84 -1.76 11.54 -4.52
CA GLY A 84 -1.47 11.92 -3.14
C GLY A 84 -0.24 11.23 -2.57
N GLN A 85 0.08 11.57 -1.32
CA GLN A 85 1.17 10.93 -0.59
C GLN A 85 0.68 9.64 0.09
N VAL A 86 1.41 8.55 -0.12
CA VAL A 86 1.16 7.25 0.51
C VAL A 86 2.29 6.95 1.48
N THR A 87 1.97 6.40 2.65
CA THR A 87 3.01 6.02 3.63
C THR A 87 3.10 4.50 3.72
N VAL A 88 4.29 3.95 3.47
CA VAL A 88 4.55 2.50 3.55
C VAL A 88 5.71 2.20 4.47
N ARG A 89 5.67 1.02 5.10
CA ARG A 89 6.75 0.53 5.93
C ARG A 89 7.74 -0.30 5.11
N LEU A 90 8.95 0.23 4.90
CA LEU A 90 9.99 -0.41 4.08
C LEU A 90 11.21 -0.81 4.92
N PRO A 91 11.92 -1.89 4.53
CA PRO A 91 13.17 -2.26 5.17
C PRO A 91 14.28 -1.28 4.80
N ARG A 92 15.11 -0.94 5.79
CA ARG A 92 16.35 -0.22 5.58
C ARG A 92 17.51 -1.18 5.71
N PHE A 93 18.40 -1.20 4.73
CA PHE A 93 19.52 -2.13 4.69
C PHE A 93 20.80 -1.50 5.28
N ARG A 94 21.65 -2.32 5.90
CA ARG A 94 23.02 -1.92 6.27
C ARG A 94 23.95 -2.30 5.11
N TYR A 95 24.65 -1.31 4.57
CA TYR A 95 25.80 -1.56 3.71
C TYR A 95 26.98 -2.00 4.59
N ARG A 96 27.77 -2.94 4.08
CA ARG A 96 28.97 -3.46 4.73
C ARG A 96 30.20 -3.07 3.93
#